data_AF-A0A944BVT1-F1
#
_entry.id   AF-A0A944BVT1-F1
#
_cell.length_a   1.000
_cell.length_b   1.000
_cell.length_c   1.000
_cell.angle_alpha   90.00
_cell.angle_beta   90.00
_cell.angle_gamma   90.00
#
_symmetry.space_group_name_H-M   'P 1'
#
loop_
_entity.id
_entity.type
_entity.pdbx_description
1 polymer ?
#
loop_
_entity_poly.entity_id
_entity_poly.type
_entity_poly.pdbx_seq_one_letter_code
_entity_poly.pdbx_strand_id
1 'polypeptide(L)'
;MTEIIASVCECVKGMNRLSKLSIKYGGAVVLSLYASAAFCSAIMGKIGNFDTLLILKNELLSCAGEMLSAVFVPSIFLEILTLAEKYK
;
A
#
# COMPACT_ATOMS: atom_id res chain seq x y z
N MET A 1 -11.67 -20.48 -5.27
CA MET A 1 -11.17 -19.24 -4.61
C MET A 1 -10.03 -19.53 -3.63
N THR A 2 -10.13 -20.57 -2.80
CA THR A 2 -9.09 -20.98 -1.84
C THR A 2 -7.76 -21.40 -2.46
N GLU A 3 -7.75 -22.08 -3.61
CA GLU A 3 -6.50 -22.46 -4.31
C GLU A 3 -5.74 -21.26 -4.87
N ILE A 4 -6.44 -20.24 -5.34
CA ILE A 4 -5.83 -19.00 -5.85
C ILE A 4 -5.19 -18.24 -4.68
N ILE A 5 -5.86 -18.19 -3.54
CA ILE A 5 -5.31 -17.56 -2.32
C ILE A 5 -4.08 -18.34 -1.84
N ALA A 6 -4.12 -19.67 -1.90
CA ALA A 6 -2.99 -20.52 -1.52
C ALA A 6 -1.79 -20.35 -2.47
N SER A 7 -2.01 -20.28 -3.79
CA SER A 7 -0.92 -20.08 -4.76
C SER A 7 -0.29 -18.69 -4.65
N VAL A 8 -1.09 -17.66 -4.38
CA VAL A 8 -0.61 -16.31 -4.09
C VAL A 8 0.18 -16.30 -2.78
N CYS A 9 -0.26 -17.03 -1.75
CA CYS A 9 0.44 -17.13 -0.47
C CYS A 9 1.79 -17.86 -0.61
N GLU A 10 1.86 -18.91 -1.45
CA GLU A 10 3.10 -19.60 -1.83
C GLU A 10 4.05 -18.69 -2.61
N CYS A 11 3.55 -17.89 -3.58
CA CYS A 11 4.34 -16.88 -4.27
C CYS A 11 4.92 -15.83 -3.32
N VAL A 12 4.09 -15.31 -2.40
CA VAL A 12 4.52 -14.35 -1.36
C VAL A 12 5.51 -14.98 -0.37
N LYS A 13 5.47 -16.30 -0.17
CA LYS A 13 6.50 -17.02 0.59
C LYS A 13 7.82 -17.12 -0.17
N GLY A 14 7.78 -17.32 -1.49
CA GLY A 14 8.94 -17.35 -2.38
C GLY A 14 9.52 -15.98 -2.75
N MET A 15 8.81 -14.89 -2.42
CA MET A 15 9.25 -13.51 -2.65
C MET A 15 10.62 -13.18 -2.08
N ASN A 16 11.38 -12.42 -2.87
CA ASN A 16 12.66 -11.90 -2.46
C ASN A 16 12.53 -11.02 -1.19
N ARG A 17 13.47 -11.15 -0.25
CA ARG A 17 13.39 -10.54 1.09
C ARG A 17 13.18 -9.01 1.04
N LEU A 18 13.76 -8.34 0.06
CA LEU A 18 13.60 -6.91 -0.19
C LEU A 18 12.17 -6.53 -0.60
N SER A 19 11.57 -7.29 -1.51
CA SER A 19 10.20 -7.05 -1.98
C SER A 19 9.18 -7.29 -0.85
N LYS A 20 9.43 -8.30 -0.03
CA LYS A 20 8.63 -8.60 1.17
C LYS A 20 8.73 -7.52 2.25
N LEU A 21 9.92 -6.95 2.44
CA LEU A 21 10.14 -5.81 3.34
C LEU A 21 9.46 -4.54 2.80
N SER A 22 9.59 -4.26 1.51
CA SER A 22 8.95 -3.12 0.85
C SER A 22 7.44 -3.15 1.02
N ILE A 23 6.79 -4.29 0.75
CA ILE A 23 5.33 -4.44 0.93
C ILE A 23 4.94 -4.37 2.41
N LYS A 24 5.71 -4.97 3.32
CA LYS A 24 5.36 -4.99 4.74
C LYS A 24 5.48 -3.61 5.39
N TYR A 25 6.57 -2.89 5.14
CA TYR A 25 6.81 -1.58 5.74
C TYR A 25 6.11 -0.47 4.95
N GLY A 26 6.17 -0.49 3.63
CA GLY A 26 5.46 0.44 2.77
C GLY A 26 3.94 0.30 2.90
N GLY A 27 3.42 -0.93 2.96
CA GLY A 27 2.00 -1.19 3.19
C GLY A 27 1.51 -0.70 4.57
N ALA A 28 2.33 -0.84 5.61
CA ALA A 28 2.01 -0.31 6.94
C ALA A 28 1.90 1.23 6.95
N VAL A 29 2.80 1.92 6.23
CA VAL A 29 2.76 3.39 6.08
C VAL A 29 1.56 3.84 5.26
N VAL A 30 1.21 3.12 4.18
CA VAL A 30 0.00 3.43 3.40
C VAL A 30 -1.25 3.24 4.25
N LEU A 31 -1.34 2.16 5.03
CA LEU A 31 -2.47 1.91 5.94
C LEU A 31 -2.62 3.00 7.01
N SER A 32 -1.52 3.50 7.57
CA SER A 32 -1.60 4.58 8.56
C SER A 32 -2.06 5.90 7.93
N LEU A 33 -1.64 6.21 6.70
CA LEU A 33 -2.13 7.37 5.95
C LEU A 33 -3.65 7.30 5.68
N TYR A 34 -4.15 6.13 5.27
CA TYR A 34 -5.59 5.91 5.11
C TYR A 34 -6.35 6.03 6.44
N ALA A 35 -5.79 5.52 7.54
CA ALA A 35 -6.38 5.67 8.87
C ALA A 35 -6.44 7.15 9.30
N SER A 36 -5.39 7.93 9.02
CA SER A 36 -5.38 9.38 9.27
C SER A 36 -6.43 10.12 8.42
N ALA A 37 -6.61 9.75 7.16
CA ALA A 37 -7.66 10.33 6.31
C ALA A 37 -9.08 9.97 6.80
N ALA A 38 -9.29 8.74 7.28
CA ALA A 38 -10.54 8.31 7.89
C ALA A 38 -10.84 9.07 9.19
N PHE A 39 -9.81 9.28 10.03
CA PHE A 39 -9.91 10.08 11.24
C PHE A 39 -10.27 11.54 10.95
N CYS A 40 -9.63 12.15 9.94
CA CYS A 40 -10.02 13.48 9.45
C CYS A 40 -11.50 13.53 9.03
N SER A 41 -11.99 12.51 8.33
CA SER A 41 -13.40 12.43 7.92
C SER A 41 -14.35 12.30 9.12
N ALA A 42 -13.98 11.55 10.15
CA ALA A 42 -14.79 11.38 11.37
C ALA A 42 -14.88 12.66 12.21
N ILE A 43 -13.82 13.46 12.21
CA ILE A 43 -13.73 14.71 12.98
C ILE A 43 -14.33 15.90 12.23
N MET A 44 -14.41 15.82 10.91
CA MET A 44 -14.98 16.84 10.04
C MET A 44 -16.38 17.28 10.49
N GLY A 45 -17.22 16.34 10.92
CA GLY A 45 -18.57 16.63 11.44
C GLY A 45 -18.61 17.32 12.81
N LYS A 46 -17.49 17.39 13.54
CA LYS A 46 -17.41 17.99 14.89
C LYS A 46 -16.68 19.33 14.97
N ILE A 47 -15.74 19.62 14.08
CA ILE A 47 -14.86 20.79 14.21
C ILE A 47 -15.38 22.04 13.47
N GLY A 48 -16.40 21.92 12.60
CA GLY A 48 -17.00 23.08 11.92
C GLY A 48 -16.12 23.74 10.86
N ASN A 49 -14.84 23.38 10.79
CA ASN A 49 -13.89 23.84 9.77
C ASN A 49 -13.76 22.80 8.64
N PHE A 50 -14.82 22.68 7.84
CA PHE A 50 -14.97 21.63 6.85
C PHE A 50 -13.97 21.72 5.69
N ASP A 51 -13.73 22.91 5.13
CA ASP A 51 -12.85 23.09 3.98
C ASP A 51 -11.40 22.66 4.25
N THR A 52 -10.84 23.08 5.38
CA THR A 52 -9.43 22.80 5.73
C THR A 52 -9.19 21.31 5.93
N LEU A 53 -10.13 20.61 6.60
CA LEU A 53 -10.05 19.15 6.77
C LEU A 53 -10.29 18.39 5.47
N LEU A 54 -11.02 18.98 4.51
CA LEU A 54 -11.33 18.32 3.23
C LEU A 54 -10.13 18.34 2.31
N ILE A 55 -9.44 19.48 2.26
CA ILE A 55 -8.15 19.62 1.58
C ILE A 55 -7.13 18.64 2.17
N LEU A 56 -6.97 18.63 3.50
CA LEU A 56 -6.02 17.75 4.18
C LEU A 56 -6.30 16.27 3.94
N LYS A 57 -7.57 15.86 3.99
CA LYS A 57 -8.02 14.51 3.65
C LYS A 57 -7.66 14.14 2.21
N ASN A 58 -7.87 15.06 1.26
CA ASN A 58 -7.63 14.79 -0.15
C ASN A 58 -6.12 14.66 -0.44
N GLU A 59 -5.29 15.50 0.19
CA GLU A 59 -3.82 15.36 0.13
C GLU A 59 -3.35 14.04 0.75
N LEU A 60 -3.89 13.66 1.91
CA LEU A 60 -3.59 12.38 2.57
C LEU A 60 -3.95 11.18 1.69
N LEU A 61 -5.11 11.22 1.01
CA LEU A 61 -5.55 10.19 0.08
C LEU A 61 -4.68 10.13 -1.18
N SER A 62 -4.32 11.28 -1.75
CA SER A 62 -3.44 11.35 -2.92
C SER A 62 -2.05 10.80 -2.58
N CYS A 63 -1.48 11.23 -1.45
CA CYS A 63 -0.20 10.76 -0.96
C CYS A 63 -0.21 9.25 -0.65
N ALA A 64 -1.28 8.74 -0.05
CA ALA A 64 -1.45 7.31 0.19
C ALA A 64 -1.47 6.51 -1.13
N GLY A 65 -2.17 7.02 -2.16
CA GLY A 65 -2.22 6.40 -3.49
C GLY A 65 -0.86 6.39 -4.19
N GLU A 66 -0.14 7.51 -4.15
CA GLU A 66 1.21 7.62 -4.72
C GLU A 66 2.20 6.71 -4.00
N MET A 67 2.16 6.63 -2.67
CA MET A 67 2.99 5.69 -1.91
C MET A 67 2.63 4.23 -2.20
N LEU A 68 1.35 3.92 -2.40
CA LEU A 68 0.93 2.56 -2.76
C LEU A 68 1.55 2.16 -4.10
N SER A 69 1.48 3.05 -5.10
CA SER A 69 2.12 2.85 -6.40
C SER A 69 3.64 2.72 -6.28
N ALA A 70 4.28 3.64 -5.57
CA ALA A 70 5.74 3.66 -5.38
C ALA A 70 6.27 2.45 -4.59
N VAL A 71 5.45 1.81 -3.76
CA VAL A 71 5.83 0.59 -3.03
C VAL A 71 5.55 -0.66 -3.86
N PHE A 72 4.36 -0.76 -4.48
CA PHE A 72 3.95 -1.97 -5.18
C PHE A 72 4.63 -2.15 -6.54
N VAL A 73 4.74 -1.09 -7.34
CA VAL A 73 5.31 -1.16 -8.70
C VAL A 73 6.76 -1.68 -8.70
N PRO A 74 7.71 -1.11 -7.94
CA PRO A 74 9.08 -1.63 -7.93
C PRO A 74 9.20 -3.00 -7.25
N SER A 75 8.32 -3.31 -6.29
CA SER A 75 8.29 -4.61 -5.63
C SER A 75 7.90 -5.74 -6.59
N ILE A 76 6.84 -5.52 -7.39
CA ILE A 76 6.42 -6.45 -8.45
C ILE A 76 7.47 -6.52 -9.55
N PHE A 77 8.05 -5.39 -9.95
CA PHE A 77 9.09 -5.37 -10.98
C PHE A 77 10.33 -6.18 -10.59
N LEU A 78 10.79 -6.04 -9.34
CA LEU A 78 11.88 -6.85 -8.78
C LEU A 78 11.55 -8.35 -8.76
N GLU A 79 10.32 -8.72 -8.42
CA GLU A 79 9.89 -10.12 -8.48
C GLU A 79 9.92 -10.68 -9.89
N ILE A 80 9.41 -9.94 -10.88
CA ILE A 80 9.42 -10.37 -12.29
C ILE A 80 10.86 -10.59 -12.76
N LEU A 81 11.79 -9.69 -12.42
CA LEU A 81 13.21 -9.86 -12.73
C LEU A 81 13.81 -11.10 -12.06
N THR A 82 13.49 -11.32 -10.78
CA THR A 82 13.99 -12.47 -10.02
C THR A 82 13.45 -13.80 -10.58
N LEU A 83 12.18 -13.83 -11.01
CA LEU A 83 11.59 -14.98 -11.70
C LEU A 83 12.27 -15.20 -13.05
N ALA A 84 12.47 -14.16 -13.85
CA ALA A 84 13.15 -14.26 -15.14
C ALA A 84 14.59 -14.81 -15.00
N GLU A 85 15.31 -14.46 -13.94
CA GLU A 85 16.63 -15.01 -13.63
C GLU A 85 16.57 -16.49 -13.25
N LYS A 86 15.54 -16.90 -12.49
CA LYS A 86 15.38 -18.29 -12.02
C LYS A 86 14.95 -19.28 -13.12
N TYR A 87 14.29 -18.81 -14.16
CA TYR A 87 13.85 -19.61 -15.32
C TYR A 87 14.81 -19.53 -16.52
N LYS A 88 16.02 -18.99 -16.33
CA LYS A 88 17.10 -18.94 -17.32
C LYS A 88 17.96 -20.21 -17.26
#